data_AF-A0AAU8JL38-F1
#
_entry.id   AF-A0AAU8JL38-F1
#
_cell.length_a   1.000
_cell.length_b   1.000
_cell.length_c   1.000
_cell.angle_alpha   90.00
_cell.angle_beta   90.00
_cell.angle_gamma   90.00
#
_symmetry.space_group_name_H-M   'P 1'
#
loop_
_entity.id
_entity.type
_entity.pdbx_description
1 polymer ?
#
loop_
_entity_poly.entity_id
_entity_poly.type
_entity_poly.pdbx_seq_one_letter_code
_entity_poly.pdbx_strand_id
1 'polypeptide(L)'
;MPTLNLKPSQHLLAEYIHRLESGEALLKDSPQNVTEVVGILKSYGIVLDAYSRNLIYNADHQFLVLFPFFKYFNGEVSLHNLLRHWWHDRINFEYAEYCMKCMLWHGGGGLDTYVDSPEFRQRVEALIQEKLKSNPLMLTIHRLFPEFLPEQMRQMAYYSALGQFWRVMSDMFIDLSELYDRGKIKSIPQVVDHILNGLVAAANQPITYKVTVGDRVYEIIPESAGLTFLMDTAVPYVEAVFFRGTPFLGTVSFNAQAYQIPFDQSMFMYGALYADPLPIGGAGIPPTLLMQDMRHFLPDYLHEIYQKSQRGEDDLRVLICQTFQKSMFCVTTAAIRGLAPYPLDTSDPEQRKANRIYLEKWMDRFIPSRILDANT
;
A
#
# COMPACT_ATOMS: atom_id res chain seq x y z
N MET A 1 -37.00 25.23 -12.78
CA MET A 1 -36.33 25.96 -11.68
C MET A 1 -34.93 26.32 -12.15
N PRO A 2 -34.41 27.52 -11.89
CA PRO A 2 -33.05 27.85 -12.30
C PRO A 2 -32.10 26.94 -11.53
N THR A 3 -31.28 26.17 -12.25
CA THR A 3 -30.16 25.42 -11.67
C THR A 3 -29.27 26.43 -10.94
N LEU A 4 -29.27 26.38 -9.61
CA LEU A 4 -28.37 27.19 -8.80
C LEU A 4 -26.95 26.72 -9.12
N ASN A 5 -26.27 27.42 -10.03
CA ASN A 5 -24.88 27.14 -10.33
C ASN A 5 -24.06 27.47 -9.08
N LEU A 6 -23.50 26.42 -8.45
CA LEU A 6 -22.54 26.54 -7.37
C LEU A 6 -21.42 27.49 -7.82
N LYS A 7 -21.06 28.43 -6.93
CA LYS A 7 -19.90 29.29 -7.17
C LYS A 7 -18.64 28.43 -7.30
N PRO A 8 -17.69 28.80 -8.17
CA PRO A 8 -16.40 28.12 -8.24
C PRO A 8 -15.71 28.07 -6.88
N SER A 9 -14.97 26.98 -6.60
CA SER A 9 -14.18 26.89 -5.37
C SER A 9 -13.08 27.94 -5.37
N GLN A 10 -12.77 28.48 -4.20
CA GLN A 10 -11.66 29.41 -3.98
C GLN A 10 -10.40 28.70 -3.45
N HIS A 11 -10.43 27.37 -3.36
CA HIS A 11 -9.31 26.57 -2.88
C HIS A 11 -8.07 26.71 -3.79
N LEU A 12 -6.86 26.61 -3.23
CA LEU A 12 -5.60 26.71 -3.99
C LEU A 12 -5.51 25.69 -5.14
N LEU A 13 -6.07 24.50 -4.90
CA LEU A 13 -6.17 23.39 -5.85
C LEU A 13 -7.57 23.28 -6.49
N ALA A 14 -8.28 24.40 -6.67
CA ALA A 14 -9.64 24.40 -7.22
C ALA A 14 -9.76 23.71 -8.59
N GLU A 15 -8.72 23.77 -9.43
CA GLU A 15 -8.68 23.07 -10.72
C GLU A 15 -8.92 21.56 -10.54
N TYR A 16 -8.26 20.92 -9.58
CA TYR A 16 -8.41 19.48 -9.32
C TYR A 16 -9.81 19.14 -8.79
N ILE A 17 -10.42 20.03 -8.01
CA ILE A 17 -11.81 19.87 -7.58
C ILE A 17 -12.74 19.88 -8.79
N HIS A 18 -12.57 20.84 -9.69
CA HIS A 18 -13.38 20.94 -10.90
C HIS A 18 -13.22 19.73 -11.81
N ARG A 19 -12.01 19.19 -11.92
CA ARG A 19 -11.72 17.95 -12.66
C ARG A 19 -12.43 16.74 -12.03
N LEU A 20 -12.37 16.58 -10.72
CA LEU A 20 -13.06 15.47 -10.04
C LEU A 20 -14.59 15.56 -10.19
N GLU A 21 -15.15 16.77 -10.10
CA GLU A 21 -16.59 17.01 -10.32
C GLU A 21 -17.03 16.79 -11.76
N SER A 22 -16.14 16.96 -12.75
CA SER A 22 -16.42 16.63 -14.16
C SER A 22 -16.24 15.14 -14.48
N GLY A 23 -15.89 14.32 -13.49
CA GLY A 23 -15.65 12.89 -13.65
C GLY A 23 -14.25 12.53 -14.13
N GLU A 24 -13.33 13.50 -14.16
CA GLU A 24 -11.90 13.25 -14.38
C GLU A 24 -11.21 12.79 -13.09
N ALA A 25 -9.88 12.68 -13.16
CA ALA A 25 -9.03 12.25 -12.06
C ALA A 25 -8.10 13.36 -11.54
N LEU A 26 -7.34 13.08 -10.48
CA LEU A 26 -6.25 13.96 -10.03
C LEU A 26 -5.14 14.06 -11.08
N LEU A 27 -4.80 12.95 -11.73
CA LEU A 27 -3.83 12.91 -12.82
C LEU A 27 -4.47 13.32 -14.14
N LYS A 28 -3.80 14.16 -14.93
CA LYS A 28 -4.24 14.63 -16.25
C LYS A 28 -4.42 13.49 -17.22
N ASP A 29 -5.54 13.48 -17.92
CA ASP A 29 -5.78 12.51 -18.98
C ASP A 29 -4.93 12.84 -20.22
N SER A 30 -4.04 11.92 -20.60
CA SER A 30 -3.24 12.01 -21.81
C SER A 30 -2.82 10.60 -22.26
N PRO A 31 -2.64 10.34 -23.56
CA PRO A 31 -2.20 9.02 -24.02
C PRO A 31 -0.90 8.52 -23.36
N GLN A 32 0.02 9.45 -23.09
CA GLN A 32 1.27 9.15 -22.39
C GLN A 32 1.01 8.77 -20.93
N ASN A 33 0.24 9.56 -20.18
CA ASN A 33 -0.07 9.24 -18.78
C ASN A 33 -0.81 7.91 -18.65
N VAL A 34 -1.72 7.58 -19.58
CA VAL A 34 -2.39 6.27 -19.60
C VAL A 34 -1.38 5.14 -19.75
N THR A 35 -0.47 5.27 -20.71
CA THR A 35 0.57 4.26 -20.99
C THR A 35 1.53 4.10 -19.81
N GLU A 36 1.98 5.22 -19.22
CA GLU A 36 2.84 5.23 -18.04
C GLU A 36 2.17 4.58 -16.83
N VAL A 37 0.93 4.97 -16.51
CA VAL A 37 0.19 4.44 -15.36
C VAL A 37 -0.11 2.95 -15.52
N VAL A 38 -0.60 2.53 -16.69
CA VAL A 38 -0.87 1.11 -16.91
C VAL A 38 0.42 0.29 -16.87
N GLY A 39 1.48 0.77 -17.52
CA GLY A 39 2.75 0.05 -17.59
C GLY A 39 3.39 -0.12 -16.21
N ILE A 40 3.40 0.93 -15.40
CA ILE A 40 3.99 0.86 -14.06
C ILE A 40 3.16 0.00 -13.12
N LEU A 41 1.82 0.04 -13.23
CA LEU A 41 0.93 -0.83 -12.46
C LEU A 41 1.08 -2.29 -12.87
N LYS A 42 1.35 -2.62 -14.15
CA LYS A 42 1.69 -3.98 -14.57
C LYS A 42 2.95 -4.49 -13.86
N SER A 43 4.03 -3.71 -13.92
CA SER A 43 5.27 -4.03 -13.22
C SER A 43 5.06 -4.16 -11.71
N TYR A 44 4.31 -3.23 -11.11
CA TYR A 44 4.02 -3.25 -9.70
C TYR A 44 3.17 -4.46 -9.30
N GLY A 45 2.18 -4.84 -10.12
CA GLY A 45 1.33 -6.00 -9.92
C GLY A 45 2.14 -7.29 -9.79
N ILE A 46 3.18 -7.47 -10.63
CA ILE A 46 4.09 -8.63 -10.55
C ILE A 46 4.88 -8.62 -9.24
N VAL A 47 5.41 -7.46 -8.84
CA VAL A 47 6.16 -7.33 -7.57
C VAL A 47 5.23 -7.55 -6.37
N LEU A 48 4.01 -7.03 -6.41
CA LEU A 48 2.99 -7.24 -5.38
C LEU A 48 2.58 -8.70 -5.23
N ASP A 49 2.50 -9.47 -6.32
CA ASP A 49 2.27 -10.92 -6.24
C ASP A 49 3.36 -11.60 -5.40
N ALA A 50 4.63 -11.30 -5.70
CA ALA A 50 5.77 -11.86 -4.99
C ALA A 50 5.75 -11.43 -3.51
N TYR A 51 5.52 -10.14 -3.24
CA TYR A 51 5.41 -9.61 -1.88
C TYR A 51 4.26 -10.26 -1.10
N SER A 52 3.08 -10.36 -1.69
CA SER A 52 1.90 -10.99 -1.10
C SER A 52 2.19 -12.42 -0.67
N ARG A 53 2.76 -13.23 -1.58
CA ARG A 53 3.14 -14.63 -1.28
C ARG A 53 4.14 -14.70 -0.14
N ASN A 54 5.15 -13.83 -0.13
CA ASN A 54 6.14 -13.83 0.93
C ASN A 54 5.57 -13.40 2.29
N LEU A 55 4.72 -12.37 2.32
CA LEU A 55 4.11 -11.90 3.56
C LEU A 55 3.20 -12.98 4.18
N ILE A 56 2.37 -13.62 3.37
CA ILE A 56 1.51 -14.73 3.80
C ILE A 56 2.37 -15.91 4.28
N TYR A 57 3.42 -16.28 3.53
CA TYR A 57 4.35 -17.32 3.95
C TYR A 57 4.97 -17.02 5.32
N ASN A 58 5.41 -15.78 5.55
CA ASN A 58 5.97 -15.35 6.82
C ASN A 58 4.99 -15.53 7.98
N ALA A 59 3.76 -15.04 7.81
CA ALA A 59 2.71 -15.22 8.81
C ALA A 59 2.47 -16.72 9.07
N ASP A 60 2.24 -17.50 8.02
CA ASP A 60 1.79 -18.89 8.15
C ASP A 60 2.88 -19.86 8.62
N HIS A 61 4.17 -19.57 8.35
CA HIS A 61 5.26 -20.54 8.55
C HIS A 61 6.39 -20.03 9.45
N GLN A 62 6.56 -18.72 9.62
CA GLN A 62 7.63 -18.13 10.42
C GLN A 62 7.14 -17.52 11.74
N PHE A 63 5.85 -17.69 12.09
CA PHE A 63 5.31 -17.27 13.37
C PHE A 63 6.04 -17.92 14.56
N LEU A 64 6.33 -17.12 15.59
CA LEU A 64 7.03 -17.54 16.82
C LEU A 64 8.43 -18.18 16.58
N VAL A 65 9.02 -17.98 15.39
CA VAL A 65 10.41 -18.34 15.10
C VAL A 65 11.30 -17.16 15.48
N LEU A 66 12.23 -17.36 16.42
CA LEU A 66 13.11 -16.29 16.90
C LEU A 66 14.12 -15.81 15.85
N PHE A 67 14.65 -16.75 15.05
CA PHE A 67 15.68 -16.48 14.05
C PHE A 67 15.22 -17.00 12.69
N PRO A 68 14.34 -16.26 11.99
CA PRO A 68 13.77 -16.70 10.72
C PRO A 68 14.75 -16.43 9.56
N PHE A 69 15.90 -17.12 9.56
CA PHE A 69 17.00 -16.91 8.59
C PHE A 69 16.56 -17.05 7.12
N PHE A 70 15.61 -17.95 6.85
CA PHE A 70 15.16 -18.29 5.49
C PHE A 70 13.78 -17.71 5.15
N LYS A 71 13.37 -16.65 5.83
CA LYS A 71 12.03 -16.07 5.69
C LYS A 71 11.70 -15.55 4.28
N TYR A 72 12.71 -15.22 3.50
CA TYR A 72 12.60 -14.71 2.13
C TYR A 72 12.64 -15.80 1.05
N PHE A 73 12.66 -17.07 1.44
CA PHE A 73 12.76 -18.20 0.51
C PHE A 73 11.42 -18.90 0.24
N ASN A 74 10.33 -18.52 0.93
CA ASN A 74 9.01 -19.16 0.77
C ASN A 74 9.03 -20.69 0.93
N GLY A 75 9.94 -21.22 1.75
CA GLY A 75 10.14 -22.66 1.95
C GLY A 75 11.05 -23.32 0.91
N GLU A 76 11.44 -22.61 -0.15
CA GLU A 76 12.25 -23.11 -1.26
C GLU A 76 13.75 -22.87 -1.01
N VAL A 77 14.32 -23.49 0.02
CA VAL A 77 15.75 -23.35 0.33
C VAL A 77 16.57 -24.33 -0.52
N SER A 78 17.40 -23.79 -1.41
CA SER A 78 18.35 -24.55 -2.24
C SER A 78 19.68 -23.80 -2.35
N LEU A 79 20.78 -24.50 -2.66
CA LEU A 79 22.08 -23.85 -2.87
C LEU A 79 22.01 -22.77 -3.96
N HIS A 80 21.25 -23.02 -5.03
CA HIS A 80 21.02 -22.04 -6.09
C HIS A 80 20.34 -20.78 -5.55
N ASN A 81 19.24 -20.93 -4.80
CA ASN A 81 18.52 -19.79 -4.22
C ASN A 81 19.37 -19.03 -3.20
N LEU A 82 20.20 -19.73 -2.41
CA LEU A 82 21.13 -19.10 -1.46
C LEU A 82 22.17 -18.25 -2.17
N LEU A 83 22.78 -18.75 -3.25
CA LEU A 83 23.76 -18.00 -4.04
C LEU A 83 23.14 -16.76 -4.68
N ARG A 84 21.94 -16.88 -5.26
CA ARG A 84 21.18 -15.74 -5.79
C ARG A 84 20.90 -14.69 -4.72
N HIS A 85 20.45 -15.15 -3.54
CA HIS A 85 20.18 -14.28 -2.41
C HIS A 85 21.42 -13.52 -1.94
N TRP A 86 22.57 -14.21 -1.77
CA TRP A 86 23.83 -13.57 -1.35
C TRP A 86 24.39 -12.62 -2.39
N TRP A 87 24.14 -12.87 -3.68
CA TRP A 87 24.51 -11.97 -4.76
C TRP A 87 23.51 -10.84 -4.98
N HIS A 88 22.48 -10.73 -4.14
CA HIS A 88 21.43 -9.71 -4.23
C HIS A 88 20.60 -9.77 -5.53
N ASP A 89 20.59 -10.94 -6.19
CA ASP A 89 19.71 -11.26 -7.32
C ASP A 89 18.40 -11.85 -6.77
N ARG A 90 17.60 -10.97 -6.17
CA ARG A 90 16.35 -11.31 -5.48
C ARG A 90 15.40 -10.12 -5.47
N ILE A 91 14.14 -10.42 -5.18
CA ILE A 91 13.14 -9.43 -4.79
C ILE A 91 13.48 -8.87 -3.39
N ASN A 92 13.36 -7.55 -3.25
CA ASN A 92 13.63 -6.80 -2.03
C ASN A 92 12.41 -6.80 -1.10
N PHE A 93 12.04 -7.99 -0.60
CA PHE A 93 10.96 -8.20 0.37
C PHE A 93 11.05 -7.32 1.64
N GLU A 94 12.21 -6.73 1.94
CA GLU A 94 12.39 -5.72 2.99
C GLU A 94 11.45 -4.52 2.80
N TYR A 95 11.11 -4.16 1.56
CA TYR A 95 10.13 -3.10 1.30
C TYR A 95 8.70 -3.53 1.67
N ALA A 96 8.37 -4.82 1.46
CA ALA A 96 7.11 -5.39 1.93
C ALA A 96 6.97 -5.27 3.44
N GLU A 97 8.03 -5.64 4.17
CA GLU A 97 8.07 -5.51 5.63
C GLU A 97 8.07 -4.05 6.09
N TYR A 98 8.67 -3.14 5.31
CA TYR A 98 8.61 -1.71 5.56
C TYR A 98 7.16 -1.20 5.54
N CYS A 99 6.39 -1.53 4.50
CA CYS A 99 4.97 -1.16 4.41
C CYS A 99 4.14 -1.79 5.55
N MET A 100 4.38 -3.07 5.86
CA MET A 100 3.72 -3.77 6.97
C MET A 100 3.99 -3.09 8.31
N LYS A 101 5.26 -2.73 8.60
CA LYS A 101 5.63 -2.00 9.82
C LYS A 101 5.02 -0.61 9.87
N CYS A 102 4.90 0.04 8.71
CA CYS A 102 4.25 1.34 8.60
C CYS A 102 2.76 1.24 9.01
N MET A 103 2.04 0.22 8.53
CA MET A 103 0.68 -0.06 8.98
C MET A 103 0.60 -0.38 10.47
N LEU A 104 1.47 -1.28 10.96
CA LEU A 104 1.52 -1.66 12.37
C LEU A 104 1.72 -0.46 13.31
N TRP A 105 2.57 0.49 12.91
CA TRP A 105 2.95 1.65 13.72
C TRP A 105 1.93 2.79 13.68
N HIS A 106 1.37 3.08 12.50
CA HIS A 106 0.34 4.11 12.35
C HIS A 106 -1.05 3.63 12.79
N GLY A 107 -1.27 2.31 12.80
CA GLY A 107 -2.50 1.66 13.21
C GLY A 107 -3.72 2.03 12.36
N GLY A 108 -4.91 1.86 12.95
CA GLY A 108 -6.19 2.22 12.36
C GLY A 108 -7.00 1.06 11.76
N GLY A 109 -8.29 1.32 11.57
CA GLY A 109 -9.27 0.33 11.08
C GLY A 109 -9.63 -0.73 12.11
N GLY A 110 -10.42 -1.73 11.70
CA GLY A 110 -10.82 -2.83 12.58
C GLY A 110 -9.70 -3.83 12.85
N LEU A 111 -8.70 -3.97 11.96
CA LEU A 111 -7.55 -4.84 12.20
C LEU A 111 -6.79 -4.43 13.46
N ASP A 112 -6.44 -3.15 13.57
CA ASP A 112 -5.71 -2.58 14.72
C ASP A 112 -6.51 -2.76 16.02
N THR A 113 -7.82 -2.48 15.94
CA THR A 113 -8.74 -2.70 17.07
C THR A 113 -8.81 -4.17 17.48
N TYR A 114 -8.81 -5.09 16.51
CA TYR A 114 -8.92 -6.52 16.76
C TYR A 114 -7.67 -7.10 17.40
N VAL A 115 -6.47 -6.72 16.93
CA VAL A 115 -5.22 -7.26 17.49
C VAL A 115 -4.94 -6.79 18.92
N ASP A 116 -5.59 -5.72 19.38
CA ASP A 116 -5.59 -5.27 20.77
C ASP A 116 -6.70 -5.90 21.63
N SER A 117 -7.56 -6.71 21.03
CA SER A 117 -8.70 -7.30 21.72
C SER A 117 -8.31 -8.45 22.67
N PRO A 118 -9.09 -8.68 23.75
CA PRO A 118 -8.94 -9.86 24.57
C PRO A 118 -9.12 -11.18 23.80
N GLU A 119 -9.93 -11.17 22.73
CA GLU A 119 -10.16 -12.34 21.88
C GLU A 119 -8.87 -12.75 21.17
N PHE A 120 -8.21 -11.80 20.49
CA PHE A 120 -6.93 -12.04 19.83
C PHE A 120 -5.90 -12.58 20.82
N ARG A 121 -5.79 -11.94 21.99
CA ARG A 121 -4.87 -12.36 23.07
C ARG A 121 -5.14 -13.80 23.51
N GLN A 122 -6.40 -14.19 23.69
CA GLN A 122 -6.77 -15.55 24.09
C GLN A 122 -6.39 -16.59 23.01
N ARG A 123 -6.65 -16.29 21.74
CA ARG A 123 -6.31 -17.15 20.61
C ARG A 123 -4.80 -17.34 20.46
N VAL A 124 -4.05 -16.25 20.59
CA VAL A 124 -2.59 -16.25 20.54
C VAL A 124 -1.99 -17.00 21.73
N GLU A 125 -2.54 -16.85 22.93
CA GLU A 125 -2.07 -17.59 24.10
C GLU A 125 -2.21 -19.11 23.90
N ALA A 126 -3.34 -19.57 23.37
CA ALA A 126 -3.55 -20.98 23.05
C ALA A 126 -2.54 -21.49 22.01
N LEU A 127 -2.22 -20.69 21.00
CA LEU A 127 -1.18 -21.01 20.01
C LEU A 127 0.21 -21.10 20.65
N ILE A 128 0.60 -20.12 21.47
CA ILE A 128 1.91 -20.06 22.13
C ILE A 128 2.13 -21.29 23.01
N GLN A 129 1.14 -21.65 23.83
CA GLN A 129 1.23 -22.82 24.70
C GLN A 129 1.42 -24.11 23.91
N GLU A 130 0.71 -24.29 22.79
CA GLU A 130 0.88 -25.47 21.94
C GLU A 130 2.22 -25.47 21.22
N LYS A 131 2.59 -24.36 20.57
CA LYS A 131 3.81 -24.25 19.75
C LYS A 131 5.08 -24.42 20.59
N LEU A 132 5.07 -23.94 21.83
CA LEU A 132 6.21 -23.96 22.74
C LEU A 132 6.12 -25.04 23.82
N LYS A 133 5.16 -25.97 23.77
CA LYS A 133 4.98 -27.03 24.78
C LYS A 133 6.25 -27.86 25.03
N SER A 134 7.09 -28.03 24.01
CA SER A 134 8.36 -28.76 24.07
C SER A 134 9.58 -27.85 24.34
N ASN A 135 9.38 -26.54 24.52
CA ASN A 135 10.42 -25.55 24.76
C ASN A 135 10.20 -24.81 26.09
N PRO A 136 10.58 -25.43 27.24
CA PRO A 136 10.33 -24.89 28.57
C PRO A 136 11.08 -23.57 28.84
N LEU A 137 12.21 -23.34 28.15
CA LEU A 137 12.94 -22.08 28.24
C LEU A 137 12.09 -20.93 27.68
N MET A 138 11.53 -21.11 26.48
CA MET A 138 10.70 -20.08 25.87
C MET A 138 9.38 -19.87 26.59
N LEU A 139 8.78 -20.92 27.15
CA LEU A 139 7.61 -20.76 28.02
C LEU A 139 7.94 -19.98 29.30
N THR A 140 9.13 -20.17 29.87
CA THR A 140 9.59 -19.37 31.02
C THR A 140 9.76 -17.91 30.63
N ILE A 141 10.38 -17.63 29.48
CA ILE A 141 10.52 -16.27 28.96
C ILE A 141 9.15 -15.63 28.75
N HIS A 142 8.20 -16.35 28.15
CA HIS A 142 6.83 -15.86 27.96
C HIS A 142 6.14 -15.53 29.30
N ARG A 143 6.32 -16.36 30.33
CA ARG A 143 5.77 -16.06 31.67
C ARG A 143 6.37 -14.82 32.31
N LEU A 144 7.66 -14.55 32.09
CA LEU A 144 8.34 -13.36 32.60
C LEU A 144 8.02 -12.11 31.78
N PHE A 145 7.79 -12.27 30.47
CA PHE A 145 7.54 -11.20 29.51
C PHE A 145 6.29 -11.52 28.68
N PRO A 146 5.09 -11.46 29.29
CA PRO A 146 3.86 -11.97 28.68
C PRO A 146 3.41 -11.22 27.43
N GLU A 147 3.94 -10.02 27.17
CA GLU A 147 3.62 -9.23 25.97
C GLU A 147 4.56 -9.52 24.80
N PHE A 148 5.72 -10.14 25.02
CA PHE A 148 6.75 -10.28 23.98
C PHE A 148 6.29 -11.14 22.79
N LEU A 149 5.75 -12.33 23.06
CA LEU A 149 5.28 -13.23 22.01
C LEU A 149 3.93 -12.80 21.39
N PRO A 150 2.96 -12.27 22.17
CA PRO A 150 1.77 -11.67 21.60
C PRO A 150 2.06 -10.52 20.65
N GLU A 151 3.03 -9.66 20.96
CA GLU A 151 3.42 -8.57 20.06
C GLU A 151 4.04 -9.10 18.75
N GLN A 152 4.81 -10.20 18.81
CA GLN A 152 5.28 -10.88 17.61
C GLN A 152 4.10 -11.42 16.78
N MET A 153 3.04 -11.94 17.42
CA MET A 153 1.84 -12.38 16.72
C MET A 153 1.00 -11.23 16.18
N ARG A 154 0.94 -10.08 16.86
CA ARG A 154 0.36 -8.83 16.34
C ARG A 154 1.07 -8.45 15.04
N GLN A 155 2.40 -8.50 15.02
CA GLN A 155 3.16 -8.30 13.78
C GLN A 155 2.76 -9.31 12.70
N MET A 156 2.69 -10.61 12.99
CA MET A 156 2.28 -11.64 12.01
C MET A 156 0.86 -11.46 11.48
N ALA A 157 -0.07 -10.94 12.29
CA ALA A 157 -1.40 -10.57 11.84
C ALA A 157 -1.36 -9.48 10.75
N TYR A 158 -0.50 -8.46 10.92
CA TYR A 158 -0.27 -7.44 9.89
C TYR A 158 0.44 -8.00 8.64
N TYR A 159 1.36 -8.97 8.77
CA TYR A 159 1.91 -9.70 7.61
C TYR A 159 0.79 -10.36 6.81
N SER A 160 -0.06 -11.14 7.47
CA SER A 160 -1.16 -11.86 6.82
C SER A 160 -2.15 -10.91 6.15
N ALA A 161 -2.59 -9.88 6.87
CA ALA A 161 -3.55 -8.91 6.38
C ALA A 161 -3.02 -8.11 5.18
N LEU A 162 -1.78 -7.60 5.25
CA LEU A 162 -1.18 -6.89 4.12
C LEU A 162 -0.95 -7.83 2.93
N GLY A 163 -0.54 -9.07 3.17
CA GLY A 163 -0.37 -10.07 2.13
C GLY A 163 -1.69 -10.36 1.38
N GLN A 164 -2.80 -10.50 2.11
CA GLN A 164 -4.13 -10.65 1.52
C GLN A 164 -4.58 -9.40 0.76
N PHE A 165 -4.34 -8.20 1.30
CA PHE A 165 -4.62 -6.95 0.61
C PHE A 165 -3.88 -6.86 -0.73
N TRP A 166 -2.58 -7.15 -0.75
CA TRP A 166 -1.78 -7.08 -1.96
C TRP A 166 -2.08 -8.17 -2.98
N ARG A 167 -2.67 -9.30 -2.58
CA ARG A 167 -3.19 -10.30 -3.54
C ARG A 167 -4.25 -9.66 -4.44
N VAL A 168 -5.25 -9.03 -3.83
CA VAL A 168 -6.33 -8.36 -4.56
C VAL A 168 -5.79 -7.23 -5.45
N MET A 169 -4.87 -6.41 -4.92
CA MET A 169 -4.30 -5.31 -5.69
C MET A 169 -3.44 -5.78 -6.86
N SER A 170 -2.67 -6.87 -6.67
CA SER A 170 -1.86 -7.48 -7.73
C SER A 170 -2.74 -7.92 -8.89
N ASP A 171 -3.75 -8.75 -8.62
CA ASP A 171 -4.66 -9.28 -9.64
C ASP A 171 -5.35 -8.12 -10.39
N MET A 172 -5.84 -7.11 -9.66
CA MET A 172 -6.47 -5.92 -10.23
C MET A 172 -5.57 -5.15 -11.20
N PHE A 173 -4.29 -4.97 -10.87
CA PHE A 173 -3.34 -4.24 -11.70
C PHE A 173 -2.88 -5.04 -12.93
N ILE A 174 -2.74 -6.36 -12.79
CA ILE A 174 -2.45 -7.24 -13.93
C ILE A 174 -3.63 -7.20 -14.91
N ASP A 175 -4.86 -7.37 -14.43
CA ASP A 175 -6.07 -7.30 -15.24
C ASP A 175 -6.21 -5.96 -15.98
N LEU A 176 -5.90 -4.85 -15.32
CA LEU A 176 -5.88 -3.51 -15.94
C LEU A 176 -4.96 -3.49 -17.17
N SER A 177 -3.77 -4.06 -17.03
CA SER A 177 -2.79 -4.10 -18.11
C SER A 177 -3.25 -4.98 -19.28
N GLU A 178 -3.89 -6.12 -19.01
CA GLU A 178 -4.45 -6.97 -20.07
C GLU A 178 -5.62 -6.29 -20.79
N LEU A 179 -6.42 -5.49 -20.09
CA LEU A 179 -7.49 -4.71 -20.71
C LEU A 179 -6.93 -3.59 -21.60
N TYR A 180 -5.86 -2.93 -21.17
CA TYR A 180 -5.14 -1.96 -21.98
C TYR A 180 -4.51 -2.60 -23.22
N ASP A 181 -3.83 -3.75 -23.09
CA ASP A 181 -3.21 -4.48 -24.20
C ASP A 181 -4.28 -4.91 -25.24
N ARG A 182 -5.53 -5.14 -24.81
CA ARG A 182 -6.69 -5.40 -25.68
C ARG A 182 -7.37 -4.14 -26.23
N GLY A 183 -6.84 -2.95 -25.95
CA GLY A 183 -7.37 -1.67 -26.39
C GLY A 183 -8.67 -1.23 -25.70
N LYS A 184 -9.00 -1.78 -24.52
CA LYS A 184 -10.21 -1.44 -23.76
C LYS A 184 -10.02 -0.26 -22.81
N ILE A 185 -8.80 -0.05 -22.32
CA ILE A 185 -8.43 1.12 -21.51
C ILE A 185 -7.73 2.14 -22.41
N LYS A 186 -8.25 3.37 -22.45
CA LYS A 186 -7.79 4.44 -23.34
C LYS A 186 -7.65 5.80 -22.65
N SER A 187 -8.13 5.93 -21.42
CA SER A 187 -8.09 7.18 -20.66
C SER A 187 -7.84 6.94 -19.18
N ILE A 188 -7.33 7.96 -18.48
CA ILE A 188 -7.12 7.92 -17.03
C ILE A 188 -8.44 7.71 -16.26
N PRO A 189 -9.58 8.33 -16.62
CA PRO A 189 -10.86 8.00 -16.01
C PRO A 189 -11.20 6.49 -16.08
N GLN A 190 -10.91 5.82 -17.21
CA GLN A 190 -11.14 4.37 -17.32
C GLN A 190 -10.20 3.55 -16.43
N VAL A 191 -8.94 4.00 -16.24
CA VAL A 191 -8.03 3.40 -15.25
C VAL A 191 -8.61 3.53 -13.84
N VAL A 192 -9.07 4.71 -13.48
CA VAL A 192 -9.68 4.99 -12.16
C VAL A 192 -10.95 4.16 -11.95
N ASP A 193 -11.82 4.06 -12.97
CA ASP A 193 -13.04 3.27 -12.90
C ASP A 193 -12.73 1.78 -12.71
N HIS A 194 -11.73 1.24 -13.40
CA HIS A 194 -11.28 -0.15 -13.21
C HIS A 194 -10.82 -0.40 -11.78
N ILE A 195 -9.99 0.50 -11.23
CA ILE A 195 -9.50 0.40 -9.85
C ILE A 195 -10.65 0.50 -8.85
N LEU A 196 -11.54 1.48 -9.02
CA LEU A 196 -12.72 1.66 -8.16
C LEU A 196 -13.61 0.41 -8.16
N ASN A 197 -13.92 -0.11 -9.34
CA ASN A 197 -14.75 -1.31 -9.48
C ASN A 197 -14.09 -2.53 -8.82
N GLY A 198 -12.78 -2.69 -8.97
CA GLY A 198 -12.02 -3.75 -8.29
C GLY A 198 -12.07 -3.63 -6.76
N LEU A 199 -11.87 -2.42 -6.23
CA LEU A 199 -11.96 -2.16 -4.79
C LEU A 199 -13.36 -2.45 -4.24
N VAL A 200 -14.41 -2.03 -4.96
CA VAL A 200 -15.81 -2.30 -4.58
C VAL A 200 -16.13 -3.79 -4.64
N ALA A 201 -15.69 -4.49 -5.69
CA ALA A 201 -15.92 -5.93 -5.83
C ALA A 201 -15.24 -6.74 -4.72
N ALA A 202 -14.07 -6.30 -4.27
CA ALA A 202 -13.35 -6.94 -3.17
C ALA A 202 -13.78 -6.45 -1.78
N ALA A 203 -14.64 -5.42 -1.67
CA ALA A 203 -14.79 -4.64 -0.44
C ALA A 203 -15.12 -5.49 0.81
N ASN A 204 -16.00 -6.48 0.64
CA ASN A 204 -16.48 -7.36 1.70
C ASN A 204 -15.72 -8.69 1.77
N GLN A 205 -14.63 -8.86 1.04
CA GLN A 205 -13.81 -10.07 1.15
C GLN A 205 -13.26 -10.17 2.58
N PRO A 206 -13.42 -11.30 3.27
CA PRO A 206 -13.02 -11.43 4.65
C PRO A 206 -11.49 -11.47 4.77
N ILE A 207 -10.96 -10.82 5.79
CA ILE A 207 -9.55 -10.91 6.18
C ILE A 207 -9.44 -11.91 7.32
N THR A 208 -8.80 -13.05 7.06
CA THR A 208 -8.68 -14.14 8.03
C THR A 208 -7.24 -14.58 8.17
N TYR A 209 -6.89 -15.16 9.31
CA TYR A 209 -5.54 -15.65 9.54
C TYR A 209 -5.60 -16.89 10.41
N LYS A 210 -5.06 -17.98 9.88
CA LYS A 210 -4.98 -19.27 10.55
C LYS A 210 -3.59 -19.84 10.40
N VAL A 211 -3.10 -20.51 11.43
CA VAL A 211 -1.82 -21.20 11.41
C VAL A 211 -1.98 -22.65 11.82
N THR A 212 -1.07 -23.51 11.36
CA THR A 212 -1.10 -24.94 11.67
C THR A 212 0.08 -25.32 12.57
N VAL A 213 -0.19 -26.04 13.65
CA VAL A 213 0.82 -26.59 14.57
C VAL A 213 0.55 -28.09 14.75
N GLY A 214 1.43 -28.92 14.20
CA GLY A 214 1.17 -30.36 14.10
C GLY A 214 -0.08 -30.62 13.26
N ASP A 215 -1.04 -31.36 13.82
CA ASP A 215 -2.31 -31.69 13.16
C ASP A 215 -3.45 -30.71 13.52
N ARG A 216 -3.16 -29.62 14.23
CA ARG A 216 -4.17 -28.66 14.71
C ARG A 216 -4.06 -27.32 13.99
N VAL A 217 -5.23 -26.76 13.65
CA VAL A 217 -5.38 -25.42 13.08
C VAL A 217 -5.80 -24.44 14.18
N TYR A 218 -5.13 -23.29 14.23
CA TYR A 218 -5.43 -22.20 15.15
C TYR A 218 -5.88 -20.98 14.36
N GLU A 219 -7.11 -20.56 14.56
CA GLU A 219 -7.66 -19.35 13.96
C GLU A 219 -7.26 -18.14 14.82
N ILE A 220 -6.35 -17.32 14.29
CA ILE A 220 -5.81 -16.13 14.94
C ILE A 220 -6.66 -14.91 14.62
N ILE A 221 -7.13 -14.81 13.36
CA ILE A 221 -8.20 -13.90 12.93
C ILE A 221 -9.28 -14.79 12.30
N PRO A 222 -10.35 -15.16 13.03
CA PRO A 222 -11.46 -15.95 12.52
C PRO A 222 -12.38 -15.08 11.63
N GLU A 223 -13.20 -15.72 10.79
CA GLU A 223 -14.24 -15.00 10.03
C GLU A 223 -15.23 -14.26 10.95
N SER A 224 -15.47 -14.79 12.15
CA SER A 224 -16.36 -14.17 13.15
C SER A 224 -15.85 -12.82 13.68
N ALA A 225 -14.57 -12.49 13.46
CA ALA A 225 -14.04 -11.15 13.78
C ALA A 225 -14.61 -10.07 12.85
N GLY A 226 -15.21 -10.45 11.71
CA GLY A 226 -15.89 -9.54 10.80
C GLY A 226 -14.97 -8.56 10.07
N LEU A 227 -13.66 -8.83 10.01
CA LEU A 227 -12.71 -8.00 9.29
C LEU A 227 -12.85 -8.19 7.78
N THR A 228 -12.79 -7.08 7.05
CA THR A 228 -13.05 -6.98 5.62
C THR A 228 -11.91 -6.26 4.90
N PHE A 229 -11.73 -6.59 3.63
CA PHE A 229 -10.68 -6.01 2.79
C PHE A 229 -10.67 -4.48 2.80
N LEU A 230 -11.80 -3.83 2.49
CA LEU A 230 -11.79 -2.39 2.26
C LEU A 230 -11.56 -1.59 3.55
N MET A 231 -12.39 -1.82 4.57
CA MET A 231 -12.39 -0.98 5.77
C MET A 231 -11.23 -1.31 6.72
N ASP A 232 -10.78 -2.56 6.75
CA ASP A 232 -9.84 -3.02 7.77
C ASP A 232 -8.41 -3.17 7.26
N THR A 233 -8.21 -3.16 5.93
CA THR A 233 -6.86 -3.21 5.34
C THR A 233 -6.59 -2.14 4.29
N ALA A 234 -7.49 -1.93 3.32
CA ALA A 234 -7.22 -1.01 2.21
C ALA A 234 -7.21 0.47 2.65
N VAL A 235 -8.23 0.91 3.40
CA VAL A 235 -8.29 2.30 3.91
C VAL A 235 -7.12 2.60 4.86
N PRO A 236 -6.82 1.76 5.88
CA PRO A 236 -5.64 1.95 6.72
C PRO A 236 -4.32 1.93 5.93
N TYR A 237 -4.20 1.07 4.91
CA TYR A 237 -3.00 1.02 4.06
C TYR A 237 -2.77 2.33 3.30
N VAL A 238 -3.82 2.92 2.71
CA VAL A 238 -3.70 4.21 2.01
C VAL A 238 -3.23 5.29 3.00
N GLU A 239 -3.83 5.36 4.18
CA GLU A 239 -3.43 6.33 5.20
C GLU A 239 -1.96 6.13 5.64
N ALA A 240 -1.58 4.89 5.97
CA ALA A 240 -0.25 4.59 6.47
C ALA A 240 0.83 4.74 5.40
N VAL A 241 0.61 4.23 4.18
CA VAL A 241 1.67 4.08 3.16
C VAL A 241 1.63 5.20 2.11
N PHE A 242 0.45 5.67 1.70
CA PHE A 242 0.36 6.69 0.64
C PHE A 242 0.48 8.10 1.22
N PHE A 243 -0.09 8.31 2.40
CA PHE A 243 -0.05 9.61 3.07
C PHE A 243 1.14 9.73 4.02
N ARG A 244 1.14 8.94 5.09
CA ARG A 244 2.07 9.16 6.20
C ARG A 244 3.47 8.70 5.90
N GLY A 245 3.64 7.44 5.51
CA GLY A 245 4.95 6.79 5.38
C GLY A 245 5.74 6.82 6.69
N THR A 246 7.03 6.51 6.61
CA THR A 246 7.98 6.83 7.69
C THR A 246 8.94 7.93 7.22
N PRO A 247 9.47 8.76 8.12
CA PRO A 247 10.47 9.75 7.74
C PRO A 247 11.70 9.04 7.16
N PHE A 248 12.18 9.47 5.99
CA PHE A 248 13.31 8.80 5.34
C PHE A 248 14.62 9.26 5.99
N LEU A 249 15.42 8.29 6.44
CA LEU A 249 16.68 8.53 7.12
C LEU A 249 17.67 9.35 6.26
N GLY A 250 17.54 9.27 4.92
CA GLY A 250 18.36 10.03 3.98
C GLY A 250 17.91 11.46 3.70
N THR A 251 16.71 11.88 4.10
CA THR A 251 16.15 13.21 3.74
C THR A 251 15.82 14.10 4.94
N VAL A 252 15.65 13.53 6.13
CA VAL A 252 15.32 14.30 7.34
C VAL A 252 16.16 13.88 8.54
N SER A 253 16.37 14.82 9.45
CA SER A 253 17.05 14.61 10.71
C SER A 253 16.07 14.16 11.80
N PHE A 254 16.42 13.05 12.47
CA PHE A 254 15.72 12.55 13.66
C PHE A 254 16.15 13.29 14.94
N ASN A 255 17.00 14.32 14.83
CA ASN A 255 17.34 15.16 15.96
C ASN A 255 16.09 15.88 16.47
N ALA A 256 15.64 15.55 17.69
CA ALA A 256 14.47 16.14 18.31
C ALA A 256 14.54 17.67 18.44
N GLN A 257 15.74 18.25 18.49
CA GLN A 257 15.93 19.71 18.54
C GLN A 257 15.75 20.41 17.19
N ALA A 258 15.83 19.66 16.09
CA ALA A 258 15.73 20.22 14.74
C ALA A 258 14.27 20.36 14.27
N TYR A 259 13.32 19.71 14.95
CA TYR A 259 11.88 19.75 14.65
C TYR A 259 11.53 19.48 13.17
N GLN A 260 12.33 18.65 12.48
CA GLN A 260 12.10 18.27 11.07
C GLN A 260 11.06 17.16 10.90
N ILE A 261 10.79 16.41 11.96
CA ILE A 261 9.77 15.36 11.99
C ILE A 261 8.66 15.85 12.92
N PRO A 262 7.40 15.90 12.45
CA PRO A 262 6.28 16.24 13.31
C PRO A 262 6.19 15.34 14.54
N PHE A 263 5.70 15.87 15.66
CA PHE A 263 5.43 15.05 16.84
C PHE A 263 4.19 14.17 16.64
N ASP A 264 3.15 14.72 15.99
CA ASP A 264 1.92 14.00 15.69
C ASP A 264 2.08 13.19 14.40
N GLN A 265 1.84 11.88 14.48
CA GLN A 265 1.86 10.97 13.35
C GLN A 265 0.85 11.35 12.27
N SER A 266 -0.28 11.97 12.64
CA SER A 266 -1.31 12.40 11.68
C SER A 266 -0.80 13.45 10.68
N MET A 267 0.28 14.16 11.02
CA MET A 267 0.91 15.19 10.20
C MET A 267 2.02 14.64 9.30
N PHE A 268 2.27 13.33 9.30
CA PHE A 268 3.35 12.75 8.50
C PHE A 268 3.01 12.84 7.01
N MET A 269 3.99 13.24 6.22
CA MET A 269 3.87 13.48 4.78
C MET A 269 5.06 12.88 4.04
N TYR A 270 5.36 11.61 4.33
CA TYR A 270 6.48 10.87 3.74
C TYR A 270 6.03 9.70 2.86
N GLY A 271 4.70 9.53 2.70
CA GLY A 271 4.13 8.48 1.87
C GLY A 271 4.32 8.73 0.38
N ALA A 272 3.85 7.77 -0.44
CA ALA A 272 4.06 7.76 -1.89
C ALA A 272 3.58 9.03 -2.61
N LEU A 273 2.57 9.73 -2.09
CA LEU A 273 2.03 10.96 -2.70
C LEU A 273 2.87 12.22 -2.42
N TYR A 274 3.79 12.15 -1.45
CA TYR A 274 4.60 13.27 -0.97
C TYR A 274 6.10 13.09 -1.25
N ALA A 275 6.54 11.83 -1.31
CA ALA A 275 7.94 11.47 -1.49
C ALA A 275 8.56 12.16 -2.71
N ASP A 276 9.76 12.70 -2.53
CA ASP A 276 10.58 13.22 -3.62
C ASP A 276 11.15 12.03 -4.44
N PRO A 277 10.95 11.99 -5.77
CA PRO A 277 11.50 10.93 -6.61
C PRO A 277 13.00 11.09 -6.91
N LEU A 278 13.57 12.31 -6.79
CA LEU A 278 14.96 12.57 -7.15
C LEU A 278 16.00 11.80 -6.31
N PRO A 279 15.86 11.62 -4.97
CA PRO A 279 16.83 10.90 -4.17
C PRO A 279 16.77 9.36 -4.33
N ILE A 280 15.88 8.83 -5.17
CA ILE A 280 15.78 7.39 -5.41
C ILE A 280 17.11 6.82 -5.92
N GLY A 281 17.56 5.72 -5.32
CA GLY A 281 18.90 5.16 -5.55
C GLY A 281 19.94 5.64 -4.52
N GLY A 282 19.61 6.66 -3.72
CA GLY A 282 20.44 7.12 -2.61
C GLY A 282 20.33 6.26 -1.34
N ALA A 283 21.32 6.38 -0.45
CA ALA A 283 21.31 5.72 0.84
C ALA A 283 20.21 6.28 1.76
N GLY A 284 19.55 5.41 2.53
CA GLY A 284 18.51 5.83 3.48
C GLY A 284 17.17 6.20 2.85
N ILE A 285 16.90 5.78 1.61
CA ILE A 285 15.66 6.05 0.85
C ILE A 285 14.91 4.73 0.61
N PRO A 286 13.95 4.34 1.48
CA PRO A 286 13.27 3.04 1.42
C PRO A 286 12.60 2.70 0.08
N PRO A 287 11.90 3.62 -0.61
CA PRO A 287 11.24 3.33 -1.89
C PRO A 287 12.18 2.84 -3.00
N THR A 288 13.50 3.09 -2.88
CA THR A 288 14.50 2.56 -3.81
C THR A 288 14.40 1.06 -4.01
N LEU A 289 14.08 0.30 -2.95
CA LEU A 289 13.93 -1.16 -3.02
C LEU A 289 12.80 -1.56 -3.99
N LEU A 290 11.64 -0.91 -3.88
CA LEU A 290 10.53 -1.13 -4.80
C LEU A 290 10.86 -0.70 -6.23
N MET A 291 11.47 0.47 -6.41
CA MET A 291 11.83 0.94 -7.75
C MET A 291 12.84 0.02 -8.42
N GLN A 292 13.78 -0.54 -7.65
CA GLN A 292 14.73 -1.53 -8.13
C GLN A 292 14.04 -2.85 -8.49
N ASP A 293 13.05 -3.32 -7.72
CA ASP A 293 12.31 -4.53 -8.07
C ASP A 293 11.49 -4.34 -9.35
N MET A 294 10.73 -3.25 -9.45
CA MET A 294 9.90 -2.93 -10.63
C MET A 294 10.74 -2.78 -11.91
N ARG A 295 11.98 -2.30 -11.82
CA ARG A 295 12.88 -2.22 -12.97
C ARG A 295 13.00 -3.54 -13.76
N HIS A 296 12.89 -4.69 -13.11
CA HIS A 296 13.03 -5.99 -13.77
C HIS A 296 11.77 -6.45 -14.52
N PHE A 297 10.65 -5.77 -14.33
CA PHE A 297 9.33 -6.17 -14.83
C PHE A 297 8.63 -5.07 -15.62
N LEU A 298 9.40 -4.10 -16.14
CA LEU A 298 8.87 -3.06 -17.00
C LEU A 298 8.39 -3.66 -18.34
N PRO A 299 7.18 -3.31 -18.80
CA PRO A 299 6.77 -3.65 -20.16
C PRO A 299 7.56 -2.83 -21.17
N ASP A 300 7.82 -3.41 -22.34
CA ASP A 300 8.63 -2.81 -23.41
C ASP A 300 8.18 -1.37 -23.76
N TYR A 301 6.88 -1.14 -23.90
CA TYR A 301 6.34 0.18 -24.24
C TYR A 301 6.64 1.26 -23.20
N LEU A 302 6.76 0.89 -21.92
CA LEU A 302 7.10 1.83 -20.85
C LEU A 302 8.60 2.07 -20.81
N HIS A 303 9.38 1.01 -21.01
CA HIS A 303 10.83 1.12 -21.11
C HIS A 303 11.25 2.02 -22.27
N GLU A 304 10.59 1.90 -23.43
CA GLU A 304 10.79 2.79 -24.59
C GLU A 304 10.46 4.26 -24.30
N ILE A 305 9.49 4.54 -23.42
CA ILE A 305 9.20 5.91 -22.97
C ILE A 305 10.37 6.43 -22.13
N TYR A 306 10.87 5.63 -21.20
CA TYR A 306 11.99 6.03 -20.34
C TYR A 306 13.30 6.22 -21.11
N GLN A 307 13.56 5.41 -22.14
CA GLN A 307 14.76 5.55 -22.99
C GLN A 307 14.81 6.88 -23.76
N LYS A 308 13.70 7.61 -23.88
CA LYS A 308 13.67 8.95 -24.45
C LYS A 308 14.15 10.04 -23.47
N SER A 309 14.39 9.70 -22.21
CA SER A 309 14.96 10.63 -21.23
C SER A 309 16.40 11.01 -21.63
N GLN A 310 16.87 12.15 -21.14
CA GLN A 310 18.25 12.61 -21.41
C GLN A 310 19.32 11.71 -20.79
N ARG A 311 18.95 10.87 -19.82
CA ARG A 311 19.87 10.03 -19.04
C ARG A 311 19.72 8.53 -19.33
N GLY A 312 18.78 8.16 -20.20
CA GLY A 312 18.55 6.78 -20.61
C GLY A 312 18.32 5.84 -19.42
N GLU A 313 19.22 4.87 -19.24
CA GLU A 313 19.13 3.89 -18.16
C GLU A 313 19.62 4.40 -16.79
N ASP A 314 20.39 5.49 -16.75
CA ASP A 314 21.09 5.93 -15.54
C ASP A 314 20.12 6.44 -14.47
N ASP A 315 19.01 7.08 -14.87
CA ASP A 315 17.98 7.59 -13.98
C ASP A 315 16.70 6.75 -13.99
N LEU A 316 16.76 5.51 -14.49
CA LEU A 316 15.59 4.66 -14.66
C LEU A 316 14.75 4.51 -13.39
N ARG A 317 15.38 4.33 -12.21
CA ARG A 317 14.65 4.22 -10.94
C ARG A 317 13.90 5.50 -10.56
N VAL A 318 14.40 6.67 -10.94
CA VAL A 318 13.73 7.96 -10.72
C VAL A 318 12.49 8.05 -11.60
N LEU A 319 12.59 7.67 -12.88
CA LEU A 319 11.46 7.63 -13.83
C LEU A 319 10.37 6.63 -13.40
N ILE A 320 10.79 5.45 -12.94
CA ILE A 320 9.91 4.45 -12.33
C ILE A 320 9.18 5.07 -11.13
N CYS A 321 9.88 5.79 -10.24
CA CYS A 321 9.25 6.44 -9.10
C CYS A 321 8.23 7.52 -9.50
N GLN A 322 8.55 8.33 -10.51
CA GLN A 322 7.65 9.40 -10.99
C GLN A 322 6.35 8.82 -11.56
N THR A 323 6.45 7.84 -12.44
CA THR A 323 5.27 7.18 -13.01
C THR A 323 4.51 6.35 -11.97
N PHE A 324 5.20 5.70 -11.04
CA PHE A 324 4.58 5.06 -9.89
C PHE A 324 3.75 6.07 -9.10
N GLN A 325 4.30 7.25 -8.79
CA GLN A 325 3.58 8.31 -8.10
C GLN A 325 2.35 8.80 -8.89
N LYS A 326 2.45 8.96 -10.22
CA LYS A 326 1.28 9.23 -11.09
C LYS A 326 0.18 8.17 -10.90
N SER A 327 0.56 6.89 -10.88
CA SER A 327 -0.40 5.80 -10.67
C SER A 327 -1.04 5.83 -9.27
N MET A 328 -0.29 6.23 -8.23
CA MET A 328 -0.83 6.37 -6.88
C MET A 328 -1.87 7.51 -6.79
N PHE A 329 -1.75 8.58 -7.58
CA PHE A 329 -2.80 9.58 -7.71
C PHE A 329 -4.07 9.03 -8.40
N CYS A 330 -3.95 8.09 -9.33
CA CYS A 330 -5.11 7.39 -9.90
C CYS A 330 -5.78 6.48 -8.86
N VAL A 331 -5.01 5.68 -8.13
CA VAL A 331 -5.55 4.84 -7.03
C VAL A 331 -6.23 5.70 -5.97
N THR A 332 -5.62 6.83 -5.61
CA THR A 332 -6.20 7.78 -4.64
C THR A 332 -7.48 8.44 -5.19
N THR A 333 -7.53 8.74 -6.49
CA THR A 333 -8.76 9.22 -7.13
C THR A 333 -9.89 8.20 -6.98
N ALA A 334 -9.62 6.90 -7.19
CA ALA A 334 -10.62 5.85 -7.00
C ALA A 334 -11.13 5.83 -5.55
N ALA A 335 -10.24 5.96 -4.56
CA ALA A 335 -10.63 6.05 -3.15
C ALA A 335 -11.50 7.29 -2.85
N ILE A 336 -11.13 8.47 -3.37
CA ILE A 336 -11.91 9.71 -3.21
C ILE A 336 -13.32 9.53 -3.81
N ARG A 337 -13.44 8.90 -4.98
CA ARG A 337 -14.74 8.65 -5.62
C ARG A 337 -15.56 7.63 -4.83
N GLY A 338 -14.94 6.54 -4.36
CA GLY A 338 -15.61 5.50 -3.59
C GLY A 338 -16.07 5.93 -2.19
N LEU A 339 -15.40 6.93 -1.59
CA LEU A 339 -15.70 7.47 -0.27
C LEU A 339 -16.48 8.79 -0.32
N ALA A 340 -16.89 9.26 -1.51
CA ALA A 340 -17.67 10.48 -1.64
C ALA A 340 -19.04 10.30 -0.97
N PRO A 341 -19.56 11.32 -0.27
CA PRO A 341 -20.86 11.20 0.42
C PRO A 341 -22.03 11.01 -0.57
N TYR A 342 -21.89 11.50 -1.80
CA TYR A 342 -22.85 11.30 -2.90
C TYR A 342 -22.10 11.08 -4.22
N PRO A 343 -22.74 10.51 -5.26
CA PRO A 343 -22.15 10.42 -6.60
C PRO A 343 -21.65 11.80 -7.07
N LEU A 344 -20.40 11.86 -7.57
CA LEU A 344 -19.78 13.14 -7.94
C LEU A 344 -20.48 13.82 -9.12
N ASP A 345 -21.19 13.05 -9.95
CA ASP A 345 -21.97 13.48 -11.10
C ASP A 345 -23.43 13.85 -10.76
N THR A 346 -23.79 13.89 -9.47
CA THR A 346 -25.14 14.26 -9.02
C THR A 346 -25.58 15.65 -9.53
N SER A 347 -26.84 15.74 -9.95
CA SER A 347 -27.47 17.01 -10.33
C SER A 347 -28.09 17.77 -9.16
N ASP A 348 -28.20 17.15 -7.98
CA ASP A 348 -28.80 17.76 -6.80
C ASP A 348 -27.88 18.85 -6.22
N PRO A 349 -28.33 20.12 -6.08
CA PRO A 349 -27.49 21.22 -5.63
C PRO A 349 -26.90 21.04 -4.22
N GLU A 350 -27.65 20.44 -3.28
CA GLU A 350 -27.16 20.23 -1.91
C GLU A 350 -26.16 19.08 -1.86
N GLN A 351 -26.38 18.01 -2.62
CA GLN A 351 -25.40 16.92 -2.75
C GLN A 351 -24.10 17.41 -3.41
N ARG A 352 -24.18 18.24 -4.47
CA ARG A 352 -23.00 18.86 -5.10
C ARG A 352 -22.23 19.74 -4.11
N LYS A 353 -22.93 20.49 -3.26
CA LYS A 353 -22.32 21.30 -2.20
C LYS A 353 -21.64 20.43 -1.14
N ALA A 354 -22.25 19.33 -0.73
CA ALA A 354 -21.65 18.39 0.21
C ALA A 354 -20.38 17.72 -0.37
N ASN A 355 -20.44 17.29 -1.63
CA ASN A 355 -19.29 16.78 -2.37
C ASN A 355 -18.18 17.82 -2.50
N ARG A 356 -18.51 19.09 -2.77
CA ARG A 356 -17.53 20.18 -2.81
C ARG A 356 -16.75 20.30 -1.50
N ILE A 357 -17.45 20.35 -0.36
CA ILE A 357 -16.82 20.44 0.97
C ILE A 357 -15.93 19.22 1.24
N TYR A 358 -16.39 18.04 0.84
CA TYR A 358 -15.61 16.80 0.92
C TYR A 358 -14.32 16.87 0.08
N LEU A 359 -14.41 17.35 -1.17
CA LEU A 359 -13.26 17.47 -2.06
C LEU A 359 -12.28 18.56 -1.59
N GLU A 360 -12.75 19.68 -1.06
CA GLU A 360 -11.90 20.73 -0.48
C GLU A 360 -11.05 20.17 0.67
N LYS A 361 -11.64 19.38 1.58
CA LYS A 361 -10.90 18.69 2.65
C LYS A 361 -9.83 17.73 2.12
N TRP A 362 -10.09 17.05 1.01
CA TRP A 362 -9.08 16.23 0.36
C TRP A 362 -7.97 17.08 -0.23
N MET A 363 -8.32 18.20 -0.87
CA MET A 363 -7.34 19.08 -1.48
C MET A 363 -6.43 19.75 -0.44
N ASP A 364 -6.92 20.07 0.76
CA ASP A 364 -6.08 20.55 1.86
C ASP A 364 -4.91 19.58 2.14
N ARG A 365 -5.17 18.27 2.06
CA ARG A 365 -4.14 17.23 2.25
C ARG A 365 -3.14 17.21 1.10
N PHE A 366 -3.54 17.56 -0.12
CA PHE A 366 -2.67 17.52 -1.30
C PHE A 366 -1.83 18.78 -1.50
N ILE A 367 -2.06 19.86 -0.75
CA ILE A 367 -1.27 21.10 -0.86
C ILE A 367 0.24 20.82 -0.78
N PRO A 368 0.77 20.06 0.20
CA PRO A 368 2.20 19.74 0.26
C PRO A 368 2.60 18.49 -0.54
N SER A 369 1.68 17.90 -1.32
CA SER A 369 1.94 16.68 -2.09
C SER A 369 2.62 16.97 -3.44
N ARG A 370 3.00 15.91 -4.14
CA ARG A 370 3.58 15.97 -5.49
C ARG A 370 2.55 16.04 -6.61
N ILE A 371 1.30 16.43 -6.31
CA ILE A 371 0.22 16.46 -7.31
C ILE A 371 0.55 17.38 -8.49
N LEU A 372 1.20 18.52 -8.24
CA LEU A 372 1.62 19.44 -9.29
C LEU A 372 2.72 18.81 -10.17
N ASP A 373 3.77 18.27 -9.53
CA ASP A 373 4.89 17.60 -10.21
C ASP A 373 4.42 16.38 -11.02
N ALA A 374 3.41 15.65 -10.55
CA ALA A 374 2.84 14.51 -11.28
C ALA A 374 2.04 14.91 -12.53
N ASN A 375 1.65 16.19 -12.64
CA ASN A 375 0.84 16.73 -13.73
C ASN A 375 1.60 17.70 -14.66
N THR A 376 2.89 17.95 -14.39
CA THR A 376 3.82 18.59 -15.33
C THR A 376 4.35 17.57 -16.33
#